data_AF-A0A061QP74-F1
#
_entry.id   AF-A0A061QP74-F1
#
_cell.length_a   1.000
_cell.length_b   1.000
_cell.length_c   1.000
_cell.angle_alpha   90.00
_cell.angle_beta   90.00
_cell.angle_gamma   90.00
#
_symmetry.space_group_name_H-M   'P 1'
#
loop_
_entity.id
_entity.type
_entity.pdbx_description
1 polymer ?
#
loop_
_entity_poly.entity_id
_entity_poly.type
_entity_poly.pdbx_seq_one_letter_code
_entity_poly.pdbx_strand_id
1 'polypeptide(L)'
;MNVVPVHSPDHFSTARRKLWLEAVNLQAAYWTWAEHGWLYKEHFYDFGGSGAVHMLGGAASLVAAVVIGPRIGRFSRDSEGNVVDNHIPGHSSALSVLGAFILWFGWYGFNPVSTMEYTRMQAATRVAVATTLSACSGGTTALILSVWYDRHPSVTPIINGILSGLVGITASSSVVEPYAAVAIGAVSALICGFASKALIRFRIDDPLDASPVHFFCGLWGVIAVGLFASKEHAAEEMPFSSELSAKTHAGLFFGGDGSQLKAQMIGALAISSWSFGTCCILFLGLRSLKILRVPVEDEIKGLDITHHGGHAYNMEPMHGGPTKQEDTSTCPDDGTPLRSGQLSDYIETSYIERRNFHGGAVPEVV
;
A
#
# COMPACT_ATOMS: atom_id res chain seq x y z
N MET A 1 7.47 43.07 15.46
CA MET A 1 6.44 42.15 14.93
C MET A 1 6.65 40.82 15.61
N ASN A 2 5.87 40.55 16.66
CA ASN A 2 5.95 39.30 17.40
C ASN A 2 5.25 38.23 16.59
N VAL A 3 6.03 37.26 16.09
CA VAL A 3 5.50 35.99 15.61
C VAL A 3 4.99 35.26 16.84
N VAL A 4 3.68 35.29 17.04
CA VAL A 4 3.04 34.43 18.03
C VAL A 4 3.16 33.00 17.48
N PRO A 5 3.84 32.07 18.16
CA PRO A 5 3.82 30.68 17.76
C PRO A 5 2.39 30.16 17.96
N VAL A 6 1.75 29.73 16.88
CA VAL A 6 0.51 28.96 16.96
C VAL A 6 0.89 27.60 17.55
N HIS A 7 0.87 27.50 18.87
CA HIS A 7 0.77 26.21 19.54
C HIS A 7 -0.62 25.64 19.22
N SER A 8 -0.70 24.66 18.32
CA SER A 8 -1.78 23.67 18.38
C SER A 8 -1.27 22.47 19.20
N PRO A 9 -1.65 22.35 20.49
CA PRO A 9 -1.38 21.14 21.24
C PRO A 9 -2.41 20.10 20.83
N ASP A 10 -2.22 19.49 19.65
CA ASP A 10 -3.16 18.51 19.13
C ASP A 10 -2.88 17.14 19.78
N HIS A 11 -3.12 17.04 21.09
CA HIS A 11 -2.98 15.83 21.91
C HIS A 11 -3.76 14.63 21.34
N PHE A 12 -4.81 14.90 20.56
CA PHE A 12 -5.58 13.89 19.83
C PHE A 12 -4.81 13.25 18.66
N SER A 13 -3.88 13.97 18.02
CA SER A 13 -3.09 13.44 16.91
C SER A 13 -2.07 12.38 17.38
N THR A 14 -1.52 12.56 18.59
CA THR A 14 -0.54 11.64 19.18
C THR A 14 -1.21 10.36 19.68
N ALA A 15 -2.41 10.46 20.27
CA ALA A 15 -3.19 9.30 20.72
C ALA A 15 -3.63 8.38 19.57
N ARG A 16 -4.05 8.95 18.43
CA ARG A 16 -4.42 8.20 17.22
C ARG A 16 -3.27 7.35 16.66
N ARG A 17 -2.03 7.88 16.70
CA ARG A 17 -0.83 7.14 16.24
C ARG A 17 -0.45 6.03 17.20
N LYS A 18 -0.55 6.26 18.51
CA LYS A 18 -0.24 5.25 19.54
C LYS A 18 -1.16 4.04 19.47
N LEU A 19 -2.46 4.25 19.24
CA LEU A 19 -3.44 3.14 19.23
C LEU A 19 -3.14 2.10 18.14
N TRP A 20 -2.80 2.53 16.93
CA TRP A 20 -2.46 1.61 15.83
C TRP A 20 -1.09 0.94 16.03
N LEU A 21 -0.09 1.74 16.44
CA LEU A 21 1.28 1.23 16.66
C LEU A 21 1.34 0.22 17.82
N GLU A 22 0.67 0.50 18.93
CA GLU A 22 0.74 -0.31 20.15
C GLU A 22 -0.17 -1.54 20.08
N ALA A 23 -1.35 -1.46 19.45
CA ALA A 23 -2.30 -2.58 19.45
C ALA A 23 -2.14 -3.52 18.25
N VAL A 24 -1.94 -2.99 17.03
CA VAL A 24 -2.02 -3.80 15.80
C VAL A 24 -0.65 -4.34 15.41
N ASN A 25 0.34 -3.46 15.32
CA ASN A 25 1.68 -3.80 14.81
C ASN A 25 2.48 -4.67 15.78
N LEU A 26 2.52 -4.30 17.07
CA LEU A 26 3.27 -5.06 18.09
C LEU A 26 2.83 -6.53 18.18
N GLN A 27 1.55 -6.81 17.97
CA GLN A 27 1.04 -8.16 18.12
C GLN A 27 1.51 -9.09 16.99
N ALA A 28 1.47 -8.63 15.74
CA ALA A 28 1.96 -9.39 14.60
C ALA A 28 3.48 -9.56 14.63
N ALA A 29 4.22 -8.52 15.03
CA ALA A 29 5.65 -8.59 15.27
C ALA A 29 5.98 -9.62 16.37
N TYR A 30 5.24 -9.60 17.48
CA TYR A 30 5.42 -10.57 18.57
C TYR A 30 5.16 -12.01 18.12
N TRP A 31 4.08 -12.26 17.37
CA TRP A 31 3.81 -13.61 16.85
C TRP A 31 4.94 -14.12 15.96
N THR A 32 5.49 -13.23 15.13
CA THR A 32 6.43 -13.56 14.05
C THR A 32 7.87 -13.71 14.53
N TRP A 33 8.36 -12.77 15.34
CA TRP A 33 9.80 -12.65 15.63
C TRP A 33 10.19 -12.92 17.08
N ALA A 34 9.24 -12.89 18.03
CA ALA A 34 9.58 -13.28 19.40
C ALA A 34 9.68 -14.80 19.49
N GLU A 35 10.71 -15.33 20.16
CA GLU A 35 10.90 -16.78 20.37
C GLU A 35 9.68 -17.46 21.02
N HIS A 36 8.90 -16.69 21.80
CA HIS A 36 7.68 -17.19 22.44
C HIS A 36 6.40 -16.95 21.62
N GLY A 37 6.49 -16.23 20.51
CA GLY A 37 5.42 -15.99 19.55
C GLY A 37 4.89 -17.30 18.98
N TRP A 38 3.58 -17.38 18.79
CA TRP A 38 2.97 -18.64 18.35
C TRP A 38 3.26 -18.93 16.87
N LEU A 39 3.34 -17.92 15.99
CA LEU A 39 3.73 -18.13 14.60
C LEU A 39 5.19 -18.59 14.49
N TYR A 40 6.08 -18.02 15.29
CA TYR A 40 7.46 -18.49 15.44
C TYR A 40 7.51 -19.99 15.79
N LYS A 41 6.70 -20.42 16.77
CA LYS A 41 6.60 -21.84 17.18
C LYS A 41 5.97 -22.74 16.12
N GLU A 42 5.09 -22.21 15.29
CA GLU A 42 4.51 -22.90 14.13
C GLU A 42 5.45 -22.86 12.89
N HIS A 43 6.72 -22.48 13.08
CA HIS A 43 7.76 -22.44 12.05
C HIS A 43 7.45 -21.47 10.89
N PHE A 44 6.63 -20.46 11.16
CA PHE A 44 6.45 -19.33 10.24
C PHE A 44 7.75 -18.56 10.11
N TYR A 45 8.18 -18.32 8.87
CA TYR A 45 9.40 -17.60 8.59
C TYR A 45 9.13 -16.33 7.79
N ASP A 46 9.54 -15.20 8.35
CA ASP A 46 9.39 -13.89 7.72
C ASP A 46 10.61 -13.03 8.07
N PHE A 47 11.65 -13.16 7.25
CA PHE A 47 12.97 -12.60 7.56
C PHE A 47 12.94 -11.08 7.75
N GLY A 48 12.53 -10.33 6.73
CA GLY A 48 12.46 -8.87 6.78
C GLY A 48 11.06 -8.30 7.01
N GLY A 49 9.99 -9.10 7.01
CA GLY A 49 8.63 -8.61 7.25
C GLY A 49 7.70 -8.47 6.03
N SER A 50 7.69 -9.39 5.06
CA SER A 50 6.61 -9.37 4.05
C SER A 50 5.24 -9.60 4.68
N GLY A 51 5.16 -10.40 5.74
CA GLY A 51 3.94 -10.58 6.53
C GLY A 51 3.78 -9.48 7.57
N ALA A 52 4.69 -9.44 8.55
CA ALA A 52 4.57 -8.60 9.74
C ALA A 52 4.54 -7.09 9.45
N VAL A 53 5.15 -6.64 8.34
CA VAL A 53 5.20 -5.23 7.94
C VAL A 53 4.31 -4.98 6.73
N HIS A 54 4.58 -5.65 5.61
CA HIS A 54 3.93 -5.31 4.34
C HIS A 54 2.49 -5.82 4.25
N MET A 55 2.21 -7.10 4.53
CA MET A 55 0.82 -7.59 4.57
C MET A 55 0.00 -6.84 5.61
N LEU A 56 0.55 -6.66 6.81
CA LEU A 56 -0.14 -5.94 7.87
C LEU A 56 -0.48 -4.50 7.45
N GLY A 57 0.50 -3.73 6.98
CA GLY A 57 0.30 -2.35 6.55
C GLY A 57 -0.58 -2.21 5.30
N GLY A 58 -0.44 -3.12 4.34
CA GLY A 58 -1.25 -3.13 3.13
C GLY A 58 -2.71 -3.52 3.39
N ALA A 59 -2.98 -4.42 4.34
CA ALA A 59 -4.35 -4.70 4.77
C ALA A 59 -4.97 -3.47 5.43
N ALA A 60 -4.20 -2.74 6.25
CA ALA A 60 -4.63 -1.47 6.83
C ALA A 60 -4.97 -0.43 5.74
N SER A 61 -4.14 -0.30 4.70
CA SER A 61 -4.41 0.63 3.60
C SER A 61 -5.65 0.22 2.79
N LEU A 62 -5.85 -1.07 2.52
CA LEU A 62 -7.03 -1.56 1.82
C LEU A 62 -8.32 -1.28 2.61
N VAL A 63 -8.33 -1.57 3.90
CA VAL A 63 -9.48 -1.26 4.76
C VAL A 63 -9.73 0.24 4.80
N ALA A 64 -8.68 1.05 4.96
CA ALA A 64 -8.81 2.49 4.97
C ALA A 64 -9.44 3.01 3.67
N ALA A 65 -8.95 2.57 2.51
CA ALA A 65 -9.49 2.96 1.20
C ALA A 65 -10.97 2.58 1.04
N VAL A 66 -11.35 1.37 1.47
CA VAL A 66 -12.75 0.90 1.43
C VAL A 66 -13.64 1.69 2.38
N VAL A 67 -13.19 1.95 3.61
CA VAL A 67 -14.01 2.59 4.64
C VAL A 67 -14.15 4.10 4.42
N ILE A 68 -13.09 4.78 3.98
CA ILE A 68 -13.11 6.21 3.63
C ILE A 68 -13.90 6.46 2.34
N GLY A 69 -13.83 5.52 1.41
CA GLY A 69 -14.41 5.63 0.08
C GLY A 69 -13.56 6.51 -0.86
N PRO A 70 -13.92 6.56 -2.14
CA PRO A 70 -13.11 7.21 -3.16
C PRO A 70 -13.00 8.72 -2.98
N ARG A 71 -11.87 9.29 -3.41
CA ARG A 71 -11.71 10.76 -3.51
C ARG A 71 -12.73 11.33 -4.47
N ILE A 72 -13.16 12.56 -4.18
CA ILE A 72 -14.13 13.28 -5.02
C ILE A 72 -13.57 13.38 -6.44
N GLY A 73 -14.41 13.04 -7.42
CA GLY A 73 -14.05 13.07 -8.83
C GLY A 73 -13.32 11.83 -9.34
N ARG A 74 -12.74 10.96 -8.50
CA ARG A 74 -12.00 9.76 -8.96
C ARG A 74 -12.83 8.84 -9.85
N PHE A 75 -14.07 8.57 -9.45
CA PHE A 75 -15.01 7.76 -10.23
C PHE A 75 -16.27 8.58 -10.52
N SER A 76 -16.63 8.70 -11.79
CA SER A 76 -17.87 9.35 -12.23
C SER A 76 -18.73 8.41 -13.06
N ARG A 77 -19.92 8.87 -13.46
CA ARG A 77 -20.75 8.20 -14.46
C ARG A 77 -20.81 9.06 -15.71
N ASP A 78 -20.67 8.46 -16.88
CA ASP A 78 -20.93 9.13 -18.15
C ASP A 78 -22.45 9.27 -18.40
N SER A 79 -22.81 9.91 -19.52
CA SER A 79 -24.20 10.11 -19.96
C SER A 79 -24.97 8.81 -20.21
N GLU A 80 -24.26 7.70 -20.41
CA GLU A 80 -24.82 6.36 -20.61
C GLU A 80 -24.92 5.57 -19.30
N GLY A 81 -24.47 6.17 -18.19
CA GLY A 81 -24.45 5.58 -16.86
C GLY A 81 -23.26 4.63 -16.61
N ASN A 82 -22.33 4.49 -17.55
CA ASN A 82 -21.11 3.70 -17.36
C ASN A 82 -20.18 4.41 -16.37
N VAL A 83 -19.40 3.63 -15.63
CA VAL A 83 -18.43 4.20 -14.71
C VAL A 83 -17.16 4.59 -15.42
N VAL A 84 -16.76 5.84 -15.22
CA VAL A 84 -15.54 6.42 -15.77
C VAL A 84 -14.50 6.53 -14.66
N ASP A 85 -13.30 6.04 -14.96
CA ASP A 85 -12.12 6.16 -14.09
C ASP A 85 -11.37 7.46 -14.40
N ASN A 86 -11.60 8.52 -13.61
CA ASN A 86 -10.89 9.78 -13.77
C ASN A 86 -9.58 9.71 -12.98
N HIS A 87 -8.51 9.30 -13.64
CA HIS A 87 -7.18 9.23 -13.02
C HIS A 87 -6.77 10.59 -12.45
N ILE A 88 -6.49 10.61 -11.13
CA ILE A 88 -5.95 11.79 -10.45
C ILE A 88 -4.43 11.63 -10.46
N PRO A 89 -3.69 12.36 -11.32
CA PRO A 89 -2.25 12.20 -11.45
C PRO A 89 -1.52 12.65 -10.19
N GLY A 90 -0.35 12.05 -9.95
CA GLY A 90 0.55 12.50 -8.89
C GLY A 90 1.07 13.92 -9.16
N HIS A 91 1.27 14.70 -8.09
CA HIS A 91 1.68 16.10 -8.19
C HIS A 91 3.08 16.30 -8.80
N SER A 92 3.99 15.33 -8.64
CA SER A 92 5.36 15.39 -9.17
C SER A 92 5.96 14.00 -9.37
N SER A 93 6.25 13.65 -10.63
CA SER A 93 6.93 12.39 -10.97
C SER A 93 8.38 12.36 -10.46
N ALA A 94 9.07 13.50 -10.46
CA ALA A 94 10.44 13.61 -9.98
C ALA A 94 10.54 13.30 -8.48
N LEU A 95 9.61 13.83 -7.67
CA LEU A 95 9.56 13.53 -6.24
C LEU A 95 9.19 12.07 -5.97
N SER A 96 8.28 11.48 -6.76
CA SER A 96 7.97 10.04 -6.67
C SER A 96 9.19 9.17 -6.97
N VAL A 97 9.96 9.49 -8.02
CA VAL A 97 11.20 8.78 -8.36
C VAL A 97 12.24 8.93 -7.24
N LEU A 98 12.43 10.14 -6.71
CA LEU A 98 13.33 10.38 -5.58
C LEU A 98 12.91 9.53 -4.35
N GLY A 99 11.61 9.48 -4.05
CA GLY A 99 11.07 8.62 -3.00
C GLY A 99 11.40 7.14 -3.22
N ALA A 100 11.23 6.64 -4.45
CA ALA A 100 11.58 5.27 -4.80
C ALA A 100 13.08 4.98 -4.62
N PHE A 101 13.96 5.91 -5.00
CA PHE A 101 15.41 5.78 -4.76
C PHE A 101 15.75 5.73 -3.27
N ILE A 102 15.15 6.61 -2.46
CA ILE A 102 15.36 6.63 -1.01
C ILE A 102 14.86 5.32 -0.37
N LEU A 103 13.70 4.83 -0.80
CA LEU A 103 13.14 3.56 -0.29
C LEU A 103 14.02 2.37 -0.67
N TRP A 104 14.50 2.29 -1.91
CA TRP A 104 15.41 1.22 -2.31
C TRP A 104 16.72 1.27 -1.52
N PHE A 105 17.34 2.45 -1.42
CA PHE A 105 18.53 2.62 -0.58
C PHE A 105 18.26 2.21 0.87
N GLY A 106 17.16 2.68 1.46
CA GLY A 106 16.73 2.31 2.80
C GLY A 106 16.48 0.81 2.96
N TRP A 107 16.08 0.11 1.90
CA TRP A 107 15.85 -1.33 1.92
C TRP A 107 17.12 -2.15 2.17
N TYR A 108 18.31 -1.60 1.88
CA TYR A 108 19.58 -2.20 2.30
C TYR A 108 19.79 -2.13 3.82
N GLY A 109 19.21 -1.12 4.48
CA GLY A 109 19.11 -1.05 5.93
C GLY A 109 17.99 -1.91 6.51
N PHE A 110 17.07 -2.40 5.67
CA PHE A 110 15.91 -3.19 6.08
C PHE A 110 16.20 -4.69 5.97
N ASN A 111 16.49 -5.18 4.76
CA ASN A 111 16.71 -6.61 4.51
C ASN A 111 18.10 -7.07 4.99
N PRO A 112 19.25 -6.62 4.43
CA PRO A 112 20.57 -7.10 4.85
C PRO A 112 20.83 -7.03 6.36
N VAL A 113 20.38 -5.94 6.99
CA VAL A 113 20.58 -5.72 8.43
C VAL A 113 19.71 -6.65 9.28
N SER A 114 18.63 -7.23 8.74
CA SER A 114 17.81 -8.26 9.42
C SER A 114 18.56 -9.55 9.71
N THR A 115 19.80 -9.71 9.23
CA THR A 115 20.73 -10.74 9.71
C THR A 115 21.18 -10.54 11.16
N MET A 116 21.06 -9.30 11.68
CA MET A 116 21.25 -8.90 13.09
C MET A 116 22.64 -9.18 13.69
N GLU A 117 23.63 -9.54 12.87
CA GLU A 117 24.97 -9.88 13.36
C GLU A 117 26.08 -9.57 12.35
N TYR A 118 27.16 -8.93 12.80
CA TYR A 118 28.29 -8.57 11.94
C TYR A 118 29.12 -9.77 11.47
N THR A 119 29.08 -10.90 12.18
CA THR A 119 29.82 -12.12 11.84
C THR A 119 29.17 -12.87 10.67
N ARG A 120 27.89 -12.61 10.39
CA ARG A 120 27.07 -13.28 9.36
C ARG A 120 27.08 -12.53 8.02
N MET A 121 28.23 -11.97 7.64
CA MET A 121 28.31 -11.02 6.53
C MET A 121 28.12 -11.64 5.14
N GLN A 122 28.37 -12.95 5.01
CA GLN A 122 28.02 -13.70 3.80
C GLN A 122 26.50 -13.77 3.60
N ALA A 123 25.74 -14.06 4.67
CA ALA A 123 24.28 -14.05 4.63
C ALA A 123 23.74 -12.65 4.31
N ALA A 124 24.29 -11.60 4.96
CA ALA A 124 23.89 -10.22 4.69
C ALA A 124 24.14 -9.80 3.23
N THR A 125 25.26 -10.26 2.65
CA THR A 125 25.59 -10.02 1.24
C THR A 125 24.62 -10.76 0.31
N ARG A 126 24.29 -12.02 0.60
CA ARG A 126 23.29 -12.80 -0.15
C ARG A 126 21.94 -12.11 -0.14
N VAL A 127 21.50 -11.64 1.03
CA VAL A 127 20.26 -10.87 1.20
C VAL A 127 20.27 -9.58 0.38
N ALA A 128 21.38 -8.86 0.37
CA ALA A 128 21.55 -7.64 -0.41
C ALA A 128 21.41 -7.90 -1.91
N VAL A 129 22.04 -8.98 -2.40
CA VAL A 129 21.94 -9.41 -3.80
C VAL A 129 20.50 -9.80 -4.15
N ALA A 130 19.85 -10.63 -3.34
CA ALA A 130 18.45 -11.02 -3.55
C ALA A 130 17.52 -9.81 -3.59
N THR A 131 17.70 -8.86 -2.67
CA THR A 131 16.91 -7.63 -2.57
C THR A 131 16.99 -6.82 -3.87
N THR A 132 18.20 -6.59 -4.39
CA THR A 132 18.39 -5.81 -5.61
C THR A 132 17.98 -6.55 -6.88
N LEU A 133 18.24 -7.86 -6.98
CA LEU A 133 17.77 -8.66 -8.11
C LEU A 133 16.24 -8.67 -8.21
N SER A 134 15.54 -8.82 -7.08
CA SER A 134 14.08 -8.79 -7.05
C SER A 134 13.53 -7.40 -7.42
N ALA A 135 14.11 -6.33 -6.88
CA ALA A 135 13.73 -4.96 -7.21
C ALA A 135 13.90 -4.65 -8.71
N CYS A 136 15.07 -4.99 -9.28
CA CYS A 136 15.35 -4.85 -10.72
C CYS A 136 14.38 -5.66 -11.57
N SER A 137 14.11 -6.90 -11.18
CA SER A 137 13.19 -7.79 -11.90
C SER A 137 11.76 -7.27 -11.87
N GLY A 138 11.29 -6.80 -10.71
CA GLY A 138 9.96 -6.21 -10.55
C GLY A 138 9.80 -4.93 -11.39
N GLY A 139 10.77 -4.02 -11.32
CA GLY A 139 10.77 -2.79 -12.12
C GLY A 139 10.81 -3.06 -13.63
N THR A 140 11.65 -4.00 -14.06
CA THR A 140 11.77 -4.39 -15.48
C THR A 140 10.48 -5.06 -15.97
N THR A 141 9.88 -5.92 -15.15
CA THR A 141 8.60 -6.56 -15.48
C THR A 141 7.50 -5.52 -15.63
N ALA A 142 7.40 -4.57 -14.70
CA ALA A 142 6.42 -3.48 -14.81
C ALA A 142 6.66 -2.57 -16.01
N LEU A 143 7.92 -2.28 -16.36
CA LEU A 143 8.28 -1.58 -17.60
C LEU A 143 7.76 -2.33 -18.84
N ILE A 144 8.04 -3.63 -18.93
CA ILE A 144 7.59 -4.48 -20.05
C ILE A 144 6.07 -4.46 -20.14
N LEU A 145 5.37 -4.63 -19.01
CA LEU A 145 3.90 -4.61 -18.97
C LEU A 145 3.34 -3.25 -19.39
N SER A 146 3.94 -2.15 -18.95
CA SER A 146 3.49 -0.80 -19.31
C SER A 146 3.70 -0.53 -20.81
N VAL A 147 4.86 -0.89 -21.36
CA VAL A 147 5.08 -0.78 -22.82
C VAL A 147 4.13 -1.69 -23.61
N TRP A 148 3.82 -2.89 -23.10
CA TRP A 148 2.93 -3.80 -23.79
C TRP A 148 1.46 -3.34 -23.77
N TYR A 149 0.96 -2.93 -22.60
CA TYR A 149 -0.44 -2.56 -22.40
C TYR A 149 -0.71 -1.10 -22.75
N ASP A 150 0.10 -0.18 -22.23
CA ASP A 150 -0.07 1.27 -22.40
C ASP A 150 0.61 1.79 -23.68
N ARG A 151 1.43 0.98 -24.34
CA ARG A 151 2.20 1.32 -25.57
C ARG A 151 3.30 2.36 -25.36
N HIS A 152 3.59 2.73 -24.11
CA HIS A 152 4.69 3.62 -23.74
C HIS A 152 5.16 3.31 -22.32
N PRO A 153 6.42 3.63 -21.96
CA PRO A 153 6.88 3.52 -20.57
C PRO A 153 6.15 4.51 -19.67
N SER A 154 5.55 4.02 -18.58
CA SER A 154 4.96 4.86 -17.54
C SER A 154 5.75 4.77 -16.23
N VAL A 155 6.05 5.91 -15.62
CA VAL A 155 6.91 6.02 -14.44
C VAL A 155 6.27 5.35 -13.21
N THR A 156 4.98 5.56 -12.98
CA THR A 156 4.28 5.07 -11.78
C THR A 156 4.24 3.54 -11.72
N PRO A 157 3.84 2.79 -12.78
CA PRO A 157 3.95 1.33 -12.79
C PRO A 157 5.37 0.82 -12.54
N ILE A 158 6.40 1.49 -13.10
CA ILE A 158 7.80 1.07 -12.91
C ILE A 158 8.21 1.22 -11.44
N ILE A 159 7.91 2.35 -10.81
CA ILE A 159 8.15 2.57 -9.37
C ILE A 159 7.44 1.50 -8.55
N ASN A 160 6.15 1.27 -8.79
CA ASN A 160 5.39 0.26 -8.07
C ASN A 160 5.90 -1.16 -8.33
N GLY A 161 6.45 -1.44 -9.52
CA GLY A 161 7.13 -2.69 -9.85
C GLY A 161 8.41 -2.90 -9.04
N ILE A 162 9.24 -1.86 -8.91
CA ILE A 162 10.45 -1.88 -8.06
C ILE A 162 10.06 -2.16 -6.61
N LEU A 163 9.10 -1.39 -6.08
CA LEU A 163 8.63 -1.53 -4.70
C LEU A 163 7.98 -2.89 -4.46
N SER A 164 7.21 -3.41 -5.42
CA SER A 164 6.61 -4.74 -5.34
C SER A 164 7.67 -5.84 -5.27
N GLY A 165 8.73 -5.74 -6.08
CA GLY A 165 9.86 -6.68 -6.01
C GLY A 165 10.58 -6.62 -4.65
N LEU A 166 10.78 -5.43 -4.11
CA LEU A 166 11.34 -5.22 -2.76
C LEU A 166 10.44 -5.82 -1.68
N VAL A 167 9.13 -5.59 -1.73
CA VAL A 167 8.16 -6.18 -0.80
C VAL A 167 8.12 -7.71 -0.90
N GLY A 168 8.05 -8.26 -2.11
CA GLY A 168 7.90 -9.70 -2.33
C GLY A 168 9.12 -10.51 -1.89
N ILE A 169 10.33 -9.96 -1.97
CA ILE A 169 11.53 -10.68 -1.54
C ILE A 169 11.77 -10.60 -0.03
N THR A 170 11.16 -9.65 0.66
CA THR A 170 11.49 -9.29 2.05
C THR A 170 11.42 -10.46 3.04
N ALA A 171 10.40 -11.33 2.98
CA ALA A 171 10.31 -12.50 3.86
C ALA A 171 11.33 -13.60 3.53
N SER A 172 11.73 -13.71 2.26
CA SER A 172 12.48 -14.85 1.73
C SER A 172 13.95 -14.52 1.39
N SER A 173 14.35 -13.25 1.49
CA SER A 173 15.63 -12.75 0.97
C SER A 173 16.87 -13.44 1.52
N SER A 174 16.80 -14.04 2.71
CA SER A 174 17.94 -14.76 3.29
C SER A 174 17.99 -16.24 2.91
N VAL A 175 16.88 -16.83 2.48
CA VAL A 175 16.71 -18.28 2.27
C VAL A 175 16.57 -18.69 0.81
N VAL A 176 16.58 -17.76 -0.14
CA VAL A 176 16.39 -18.06 -1.57
C VAL A 176 17.67 -17.90 -2.37
N GLU A 177 17.73 -18.64 -3.47
CA GLU A 177 18.79 -18.48 -4.47
C GLU A 177 18.64 -17.17 -5.27
N PRO A 178 19.72 -16.59 -5.81
CA PRO A 178 19.66 -15.35 -6.61
C PRO A 178 18.69 -15.40 -7.80
N TYR A 179 18.60 -16.55 -8.49
CA TYR A 179 17.67 -16.70 -9.62
C TYR A 179 16.21 -16.77 -9.16
N ALA A 180 15.95 -17.31 -7.97
CA ALA A 180 14.62 -17.32 -7.38
C ALA A 180 14.19 -15.90 -6.99
N ALA A 181 15.11 -15.07 -6.51
CA ALA A 181 14.84 -13.66 -6.23
C ALA A 181 14.37 -12.88 -7.49
N VAL A 182 14.96 -13.16 -8.66
CA VAL A 182 14.50 -12.59 -9.94
C VAL A 182 13.06 -13.03 -10.24
N ALA A 183 12.73 -14.32 -10.08
CA ALA A 183 11.38 -14.83 -10.31
C ALA A 183 10.35 -14.22 -9.34
N ILE A 184 10.69 -14.12 -8.07
CA ILE A 184 9.86 -13.51 -7.02
C ILE A 184 9.55 -12.05 -7.36
N GLY A 185 10.57 -11.29 -7.79
CA GLY A 185 10.40 -9.89 -8.20
C GLY A 185 9.46 -9.73 -9.39
N ALA A 186 9.64 -10.54 -10.43
CA ALA A 186 8.79 -10.51 -11.62
C ALA A 186 7.32 -10.82 -11.28
N VAL A 187 7.09 -11.88 -10.51
CA VAL A 187 5.74 -12.27 -10.08
C VAL A 187 5.10 -11.19 -9.20
N SER A 188 5.88 -10.54 -8.34
CA SER A 188 5.39 -9.44 -7.50
C SER A 188 4.85 -8.28 -8.34
N ALA A 189 5.56 -7.89 -9.41
CA ALA A 189 5.09 -6.84 -10.31
C ALA A 189 3.81 -7.22 -11.06
N LEU A 190 3.68 -8.49 -11.49
CA LEU A 190 2.44 -8.99 -12.08
C LEU A 190 1.28 -8.90 -11.07
N ILE A 191 1.48 -9.38 -9.85
CA ILE A 191 0.48 -9.34 -8.78
C ILE A 191 0.04 -7.91 -8.47
N CYS A 192 0.99 -6.98 -8.33
CA CYS A 192 0.68 -5.57 -8.11
C CYS A 192 -0.17 -4.99 -9.25
N GLY A 193 0.22 -5.23 -10.51
CA GLY A 193 -0.53 -4.73 -11.67
C GLY A 193 -1.95 -5.29 -11.75
N PHE A 194 -2.13 -6.59 -11.49
CA PHE A 194 -3.46 -7.21 -11.45
C PHE A 194 -4.30 -6.70 -10.28
N ALA A 195 -3.71 -6.60 -9.09
CA ALA A 195 -4.39 -6.11 -7.89
C ALA A 195 -4.85 -4.65 -8.07
N SER A 196 -3.99 -3.76 -8.60
CA SER A 196 -4.34 -2.37 -8.89
C SER A 196 -5.54 -2.27 -9.84
N LYS A 197 -5.50 -3.01 -10.97
CA LYS A 197 -6.63 -3.07 -11.92
C LYS A 197 -7.90 -3.64 -11.29
N ALA A 198 -7.78 -4.63 -10.41
CA ALA A 198 -8.92 -5.19 -9.69
C ALA A 198 -9.55 -4.15 -8.74
N LEU A 199 -8.74 -3.39 -7.98
CA LEU A 199 -9.26 -2.35 -7.10
C LEU A 199 -10.00 -1.26 -7.87
N ILE A 200 -9.45 -0.80 -9.00
CA ILE A 200 -10.14 0.13 -9.90
C ILE A 200 -11.48 -0.46 -10.38
N ARG A 201 -11.50 -1.74 -10.74
CA ARG A 201 -12.74 -2.44 -11.17
C ARG A 201 -13.79 -2.53 -10.06
N PHE A 202 -13.37 -2.58 -8.81
CA PHE A 202 -14.23 -2.52 -7.61
C PHE A 202 -14.49 -1.11 -7.10
N ARG A 203 -13.98 -0.07 -7.79
CA ARG A 203 -14.10 1.34 -7.41
C ARG A 203 -13.50 1.66 -6.03
N ILE A 204 -12.44 0.93 -5.69
CA ILE A 204 -11.64 1.19 -4.50
C ILE A 204 -10.51 2.13 -4.93
N ASP A 205 -10.52 3.33 -4.37
CA ASP A 205 -9.49 4.34 -4.64
C ASP A 205 -8.37 4.21 -3.61
N ASP A 206 -7.38 3.36 -3.92
CA ASP A 206 -6.11 3.34 -3.21
C ASP A 206 -5.16 4.32 -3.92
N PRO A 207 -4.90 5.53 -3.37
CA PRO A 207 -4.25 6.60 -4.11
C PRO A 207 -2.84 6.30 -4.59
N LEU A 208 -2.16 5.37 -3.91
CA LEU A 208 -0.74 5.06 -4.12
C LEU A 208 -0.53 3.61 -4.54
N ASP A 209 -1.59 2.84 -4.80
CA ASP A 209 -1.53 1.38 -4.89
C ASP A 209 -0.84 0.74 -3.67
N ALA A 210 -1.05 1.31 -2.47
CA ALA A 210 -0.39 0.84 -1.26
C ALA A 210 -0.78 -0.61 -0.93
N SER A 211 -2.04 -0.98 -1.10
CA SER A 211 -2.50 -2.36 -0.90
C SER A 211 -2.02 -3.33 -1.99
N PRO A 212 -2.09 -3.02 -3.31
CA PRO A 212 -1.39 -3.81 -4.34
C PRO A 212 0.08 -4.08 -4.00
N VAL A 213 0.85 -3.04 -3.70
CA VAL A 213 2.30 -3.15 -3.44
C VAL A 213 2.59 -3.87 -2.14
N HIS A 214 1.85 -3.60 -1.06
CA HIS A 214 2.20 -4.12 0.27
C HIS A 214 1.39 -5.35 0.67
N PHE A 215 0.05 -5.34 0.51
CA PHE A 215 -0.77 -6.47 0.92
C PHE A 215 -0.57 -7.67 0.00
N PHE A 216 -0.83 -7.49 -1.29
CA PHE A 216 -0.84 -8.61 -2.23
C PHE A 216 0.58 -9.10 -2.53
N CYS A 217 1.56 -8.21 -2.73
CA CYS A 217 2.95 -8.65 -2.87
C CYS A 217 3.56 -9.13 -1.56
N GLY A 218 3.12 -8.61 -0.40
CA GLY A 218 3.54 -9.14 0.90
C GLY A 218 3.05 -10.57 1.11
N LEU A 219 1.78 -10.85 0.75
CA LEU A 219 1.20 -12.19 0.76
C LEU A 219 1.97 -13.13 -0.16
N TRP A 220 2.29 -12.65 -1.37
CA TRP A 220 3.15 -13.39 -2.28
C TRP A 220 4.54 -13.65 -1.68
N GLY A 221 5.16 -12.67 -1.02
CA GLY A 221 6.47 -12.84 -0.41
C GLY A 221 6.49 -13.88 0.71
N VAL A 222 5.43 -13.90 1.54
CA VAL A 222 5.23 -14.93 2.55
C VAL A 222 5.07 -16.32 1.90
N ILE A 223 4.26 -16.44 0.85
CA ILE A 223 4.10 -17.69 0.10
C ILE A 223 5.42 -18.12 -0.56
N ALA A 224 6.19 -17.16 -1.08
CA ALA A 224 7.44 -17.41 -1.78
C ALA A 224 8.48 -18.10 -0.90
N VAL A 225 8.50 -17.83 0.42
CA VAL A 225 9.31 -18.61 1.37
C VAL A 225 8.98 -20.10 1.28
N GLY A 226 7.70 -20.46 1.33
CA GLY A 226 7.23 -21.85 1.29
C GLY A 226 7.45 -22.55 -0.06
N LEU A 227 7.72 -21.78 -1.11
CA LEU A 227 7.98 -22.31 -2.45
C LEU A 227 9.47 -22.38 -2.77
N PHE A 228 10.23 -21.32 -2.45
CA PHE A 228 11.58 -21.09 -2.96
C PHE A 228 12.70 -21.19 -1.91
N ALA A 229 12.41 -21.39 -0.62
CA ALA A 229 13.47 -21.54 0.38
C ALA A 229 14.39 -22.73 0.02
N SER A 230 15.68 -22.45 -0.19
CA SER A 230 16.66 -23.49 -0.51
C SER A 230 17.00 -24.29 0.75
N LYS A 231 17.29 -25.59 0.59
CA LYS A 231 17.63 -26.47 1.72
C LYS A 231 18.81 -25.97 2.54
N GLU A 232 19.86 -25.51 1.84
CA GLU A 232 21.09 -25.03 2.45
C GLU A 232 20.85 -23.74 3.23
N HIS A 233 20.29 -22.71 2.59
CA HIS A 233 20.09 -21.42 3.23
C HIS A 233 19.00 -21.45 4.30
N ALA A 234 17.94 -22.25 4.12
CA ALA A 234 16.94 -22.44 5.17
C ALA A 234 17.53 -23.14 6.41
N ALA A 235 18.45 -24.11 6.22
CA ALA A 235 19.14 -24.73 7.34
C ALA A 235 20.05 -23.74 8.09
N GLU A 236 20.68 -22.82 7.38
CA GLU A 236 21.56 -21.78 7.96
C GLU A 236 20.78 -20.66 8.67
N GLU A 237 19.65 -20.23 8.10
CA GLU A 237 19.00 -18.98 8.49
C GLU A 237 17.78 -19.16 9.40
N MET A 238 17.03 -20.25 9.25
CA MET A 238 15.81 -20.43 10.04
C MET A 238 16.16 -20.87 11.46
N PRO A 239 15.68 -20.16 12.51
CA PRO A 239 16.14 -20.40 13.87
C PRO A 239 15.68 -21.75 14.45
N PHE A 240 14.65 -22.35 13.87
CA PHE A 240 14.10 -23.67 14.22
C PHE A 240 14.64 -24.80 13.33
N SER A 241 15.63 -24.54 12.47
CA SER A 241 16.13 -25.54 11.51
C SER A 241 16.81 -26.73 12.18
N SER A 242 17.45 -26.52 13.34
CA SER A 242 18.18 -27.54 14.09
C SER A 242 17.28 -28.59 14.77
N GLU A 243 16.00 -28.25 14.98
CA GLU A 243 14.99 -29.10 15.61
C GLU A 243 14.23 -29.95 14.58
N LEU A 244 14.43 -29.69 13.30
CA LEU A 244 13.62 -30.21 12.21
C LEU A 244 14.47 -30.88 11.12
N SER A 245 13.85 -31.77 10.36
CA SER A 245 14.48 -32.30 9.14
C SER A 245 14.64 -31.20 8.10
N ALA A 246 15.72 -31.27 7.29
CA ALA A 246 15.95 -30.40 6.13
C ALA A 246 14.77 -30.34 5.14
N LYS A 247 13.93 -31.38 5.10
CA LYS A 247 12.72 -31.38 4.26
C LYS A 247 11.60 -30.49 4.79
N THR A 248 11.57 -30.23 6.09
CA THR A 248 10.49 -29.51 6.76
C THR A 248 10.55 -28.02 6.48
N HIS A 249 11.77 -27.45 6.48
CA HIS A 249 12.01 -26.01 6.33
C HIS A 249 12.34 -25.58 4.89
N ALA A 250 12.58 -26.54 3.99
CA ALA A 250 12.79 -26.24 2.58
C ALA A 250 11.48 -25.90 1.86
N GLY A 251 11.58 -25.03 0.86
CA GLY A 251 10.49 -24.72 -0.05
C GLY A 251 10.13 -25.90 -0.95
N LEU A 252 8.88 -25.91 -1.42
CA LEU A 252 8.34 -27.00 -2.24
C LEU A 252 9.18 -27.26 -3.51
N PHE A 253 9.66 -26.21 -4.18
CA PHE A 253 10.46 -26.35 -5.40
C PHE A 253 11.90 -26.81 -5.13
N PHE A 254 12.34 -26.79 -3.88
CA PHE A 254 13.68 -27.23 -3.46
C PHE A 254 13.64 -28.61 -2.77
N GLY A 255 12.51 -29.32 -2.91
CA GLY A 255 12.32 -30.67 -2.40
C GLY A 255 12.01 -30.72 -0.91
N GLY A 256 11.36 -29.68 -0.38
CA GLY A 256 10.65 -29.72 0.89
C GLY A 256 9.38 -30.56 0.79
N ASP A 257 8.82 -30.94 1.94
CA ASP A 257 7.62 -31.79 2.04
C ASP A 257 6.29 -31.01 2.10
N GLY A 258 6.36 -29.68 2.00
CA GLY A 258 5.21 -28.78 2.07
C GLY A 258 4.93 -28.22 3.48
N SER A 259 5.66 -28.66 4.50
CA SER A 259 5.51 -28.14 5.87
C SER A 259 5.81 -26.64 5.95
N GLN A 260 6.87 -26.17 5.28
CA GLN A 260 7.16 -24.74 5.23
C GLN A 260 6.02 -23.96 4.58
N LEU A 261 5.48 -24.42 3.45
CA LEU A 261 4.35 -23.76 2.80
C LEU A 261 3.12 -23.71 3.71
N LYS A 262 2.83 -24.79 4.45
CA LYS A 262 1.74 -24.81 5.43
C LYS A 262 1.95 -23.75 6.52
N ALA A 263 3.15 -23.64 7.09
CA ALA A 263 3.47 -22.63 8.09
C ALA A 263 3.27 -21.21 7.56
N GLN A 264 3.76 -20.94 6.33
CA GLN A 264 3.56 -19.66 5.66
C GLN A 264 2.08 -19.32 5.46
N MET A 265 1.25 -20.29 5.07
CA MET A 265 -0.19 -20.08 4.89
C MET A 265 -0.91 -19.81 6.21
N ILE A 266 -0.53 -20.48 7.29
CA ILE A 266 -1.07 -20.21 8.64
C ILE A 266 -0.71 -18.79 9.06
N GLY A 267 0.54 -18.37 8.91
CA GLY A 267 0.98 -17.01 9.23
C GLY A 267 0.31 -15.95 8.36
N ALA A 268 0.21 -16.18 7.05
CA ALA A 268 -0.49 -15.30 6.13
C ALA A 268 -1.96 -15.09 6.54
N LEU A 269 -2.68 -16.17 6.88
CA LEU A 269 -4.06 -16.11 7.32
C LEU A 269 -4.20 -15.39 8.66
N ALA A 270 -3.33 -15.70 9.62
CA ALA A 270 -3.34 -15.09 10.94
C ALA A 270 -3.10 -13.57 10.88
N ILE A 271 -2.03 -13.15 10.21
CA ILE A 271 -1.66 -11.74 10.07
C ILE A 271 -2.73 -10.98 9.29
N SER A 272 -3.23 -11.55 8.19
CA SER A 272 -4.30 -10.92 7.41
C SER A 272 -5.57 -10.77 8.24
N SER A 273 -6.03 -11.83 8.92
CA SER A 273 -7.25 -11.80 9.73
C SER A 273 -7.15 -10.81 10.87
N TRP A 274 -5.99 -10.77 11.54
CA TRP A 274 -5.70 -9.78 12.58
C TRP A 274 -5.72 -8.36 12.04
N SER A 275 -4.99 -8.10 10.94
CA SER A 275 -4.91 -6.76 10.37
C SER A 275 -6.26 -6.27 9.84
N PHE A 276 -6.96 -7.08 9.03
CA PHE A 276 -8.30 -6.73 8.55
C PHE A 276 -9.27 -6.52 9.71
N GLY A 277 -9.33 -7.44 10.68
CA GLY A 277 -10.26 -7.33 11.81
C GLY A 277 -10.03 -6.07 12.63
N THR A 278 -8.79 -5.84 13.07
CA THR A 278 -8.44 -4.67 13.90
C THR A 278 -8.55 -3.35 13.14
N CYS A 279 -8.10 -3.29 11.89
CA CYS A 279 -8.22 -2.08 11.07
C CYS A 279 -9.69 -1.78 10.73
N CYS A 280 -10.53 -2.80 10.49
CA CYS A 280 -11.97 -2.60 10.29
C CYS A 280 -12.60 -1.97 11.53
N ILE A 281 -12.32 -2.49 12.73
CA ILE A 281 -12.81 -1.92 13.99
C ILE A 281 -12.35 -0.47 14.13
N LEU A 282 -11.06 -0.21 13.91
CA LEU A 282 -10.48 1.13 14.03
C LEU A 282 -11.11 2.12 13.05
N PHE A 283 -11.09 1.83 11.75
CA PHE A 283 -11.56 2.75 10.73
C PHE A 283 -13.08 2.93 10.74
N LEU A 284 -13.86 1.88 11.03
CA LEU A 284 -15.30 2.03 11.23
C LEU A 284 -15.61 2.84 12.49
N GLY A 285 -14.84 2.66 13.56
CA GLY A 285 -14.90 3.50 14.76
C GLY A 285 -14.66 4.98 14.44
N LEU A 286 -13.55 5.30 13.78
CA LEU A 286 -13.21 6.66 13.35
C LEU A 286 -14.26 7.26 12.41
N ARG A 287 -14.82 6.44 11.50
CA ARG A 287 -15.91 6.84 10.60
C ARG A 287 -17.19 7.15 11.37
N SER A 288 -17.57 6.33 12.36
CA SER A 288 -18.76 6.55 13.19
C SER A 288 -18.66 7.84 14.01
N LEU A 289 -17.44 8.21 14.41
CA LEU A 289 -17.12 9.47 15.09
C LEU A 289 -17.01 10.67 14.13
N LYS A 290 -17.15 10.47 12.82
CA LYS A 290 -17.01 11.50 11.77
C LYS A 290 -15.67 12.25 11.79
N ILE A 291 -14.59 11.57 12.17
CA ILE A 291 -13.23 12.16 12.26
C ILE A 291 -12.25 11.55 11.25
N LEU A 292 -12.71 10.66 10.38
CA LEU A 292 -11.84 9.95 9.45
C LEU A 292 -11.59 10.69 8.13
N ARG A 293 -12.62 11.32 7.55
CA ARG A 293 -12.54 12.07 6.28
C ARG A 293 -12.77 13.54 6.55
N VAL A 294 -12.04 14.39 5.84
CA VAL A 294 -12.21 15.85 5.89
C VAL A 294 -13.55 16.28 5.27
N PRO A 295 -14.06 17.47 5.58
CA PRO A 295 -15.23 18.04 4.91
C PRO A 295 -15.03 18.16 3.38
N VAL A 296 -16.14 18.17 2.63
CA VAL A 296 -16.14 18.18 1.16
C VAL A 296 -15.49 19.45 0.62
N GLU A 297 -15.82 20.58 1.24
CA GLU A 297 -15.26 21.89 0.94
C GLU A 297 -13.73 21.92 1.13
N ASP A 298 -13.21 21.19 2.10
CA ASP A 298 -11.78 21.12 2.38
C ASP A 298 -11.06 20.19 1.39
N GLU A 299 -11.69 19.08 1.02
CA GLU A 299 -11.18 18.16 0.01
C GLU A 299 -11.11 18.83 -1.37
N ILE A 300 -12.11 19.65 -1.73
CA ILE A 300 -12.14 20.40 -3.00
C ILE A 300 -11.10 21.53 -3.02
N LYS A 301 -10.96 22.28 -1.93
CA LYS A 301 -9.95 23.36 -1.84
C LYS A 301 -8.52 22.82 -1.80
N GLY A 302 -8.33 21.62 -1.25
CA GLY A 302 -7.02 21.00 -1.04
C GLY A 302 -6.52 21.22 0.39
N LEU A 303 -5.97 20.14 0.98
CA LEU A 303 -5.57 20.10 2.38
C LEU A 303 -4.40 21.05 2.72
N ASP A 304 -3.56 21.39 1.74
CA ASP A 304 -2.49 22.38 1.91
C ASP A 304 -3.05 23.73 2.38
N ILE A 305 -4.11 24.22 1.71
CA ILE A 305 -4.73 25.50 2.04
C ILE A 305 -5.46 25.41 3.38
N THR A 306 -6.26 24.35 3.58
CA THR A 306 -7.21 24.27 4.70
C THR A 306 -6.57 23.80 6.00
N HIS A 307 -5.53 22.96 5.95
CA HIS A 307 -4.83 22.44 7.13
C HIS A 307 -3.41 22.99 7.32
N HIS A 308 -2.78 23.54 6.27
CA HIS A 308 -1.38 24.01 6.34
C HIS A 308 -1.22 25.51 6.04
N GLY A 309 -2.31 26.22 5.70
CA GLY A 309 -2.34 27.68 5.61
C GLY A 309 -1.68 28.27 4.36
N GLY A 310 -1.42 27.46 3.33
CA GLY A 310 -0.81 27.94 2.07
C GLY A 310 -0.57 26.79 1.09
N HIS A 311 -0.15 27.12 -0.13
CA HIS A 311 0.19 26.13 -1.15
C HIS A 311 1.60 25.56 -0.92
N ALA A 312 1.79 24.26 -1.17
CA ALA A 312 3.13 23.65 -1.16
C ALA A 312 4.08 24.25 -2.21
N TYR A 313 3.52 24.76 -3.31
CA TYR A 313 4.28 25.38 -4.41
C TYR A 313 3.63 26.70 -4.81
N ASN A 314 4.44 27.76 -4.92
CA ASN A 314 4.02 28.99 -5.57
C ASN A 314 4.19 28.81 -7.07
N MET A 315 3.15 28.35 -7.75
CA MET A 315 3.14 28.31 -9.21
C MET A 315 2.96 29.74 -9.72
N GLU A 316 4.07 30.48 -9.92
CA GLU A 316 3.99 31.69 -10.72
C GLU A 316 3.57 31.29 -12.15
N PRO A 317 2.61 32.00 -12.77
CA PRO A 317 2.26 31.74 -14.15
C PRO A 317 3.50 31.97 -15.02
N MET A 318 4.00 30.90 -15.63
CA MET A 318 5.11 30.90 -16.59
C MET A 318 4.69 31.58 -17.90
N HIS A 319 4.25 32.84 -17.86
CA HIS A 319 4.40 33.89 -18.88
C HIS A 319 3.54 35.12 -18.49
N GLY A 320 4.22 36.22 -18.12
CA GLY A 320 3.85 37.60 -18.46
C GLY A 320 2.50 38.18 -17.99
N GLY A 321 2.52 38.88 -16.84
CA GLY A 321 1.59 39.96 -16.52
C GLY A 321 0.62 39.66 -15.36
N PRO A 322 0.27 40.66 -14.53
CA PRO A 322 -0.61 40.46 -13.39
C PRO A 322 -2.05 40.23 -13.88
N THR A 323 -2.48 38.98 -13.91
CA THR A 323 -3.90 38.65 -14.02
C THR A 323 -4.44 38.41 -12.62
N LYS A 324 -5.31 39.31 -12.15
CA LYS A 324 -6.21 39.02 -11.03
C LYS A 324 -7.07 37.84 -11.49
N GLN A 325 -6.85 36.67 -10.91
CA GLN A 325 -7.70 35.51 -11.14
C GLN A 325 -8.98 35.75 -10.31
N GLU A 326 -10.05 36.19 -10.98
CA GLU A 326 -11.39 36.19 -10.39
C GLU A 326 -11.96 34.76 -10.50
N ASP A 327 -12.27 34.16 -9.34
CA ASP A 327 -12.97 32.89 -9.22
C ASP A 327 -14.33 32.97 -9.92
N THR A 328 -14.38 32.54 -11.18
CA THR A 328 -15.62 32.41 -11.94
C THR A 328 -15.80 30.95 -12.34
N SER A 329 -16.33 30.15 -11.41
CA SER A 329 -16.90 28.85 -11.75
C SER A 329 -18.27 29.07 -12.41
N THR A 330 -18.50 28.47 -13.58
CA THR A 330 -19.75 28.57 -14.34
C THR A 330 -20.49 27.23 -14.35
N CYS A 331 -21.81 27.27 -14.46
CA CYS A 331 -22.66 26.08 -14.53
C CYS A 331 -22.45 25.36 -15.88
N PRO A 332 -22.25 24.03 -15.93
CA PRO A 332 -22.00 23.31 -17.19
C PRO A 332 -23.16 23.33 -18.19
N ASP A 333 -24.39 23.51 -17.71
CA ASP A 333 -25.59 23.40 -18.54
C ASP A 333 -25.97 24.72 -19.24
N ASP A 334 -25.64 25.88 -18.66
CA ASP A 334 -26.04 27.19 -19.19
C ASP A 334 -24.97 28.30 -19.11
N GLY A 335 -23.78 27.99 -18.57
CA GLY A 335 -22.66 28.92 -18.48
C GLY A 335 -22.84 30.06 -17.48
N THR A 336 -23.88 30.04 -16.64
CA THR A 336 -24.10 31.09 -15.65
C THR A 336 -23.10 31.01 -14.49
N PRO A 337 -22.59 32.15 -13.97
CA PRO A 337 -21.61 32.16 -12.88
C PRO A 337 -22.24 31.71 -11.56
N LEU A 338 -21.64 30.69 -10.93
CA LEU A 338 -22.09 30.13 -9.66
C LEU A 338 -21.53 30.95 -8.49
N ARG A 339 -22.42 31.51 -7.66
CA ARG A 339 -22.00 32.11 -6.38
C ARG A 339 -21.62 31.01 -5.39
N SER A 340 -20.70 31.29 -4.48
CA SER A 340 -20.09 30.31 -3.55
C SER A 340 -21.08 29.45 -2.73
N GLY A 341 -22.33 29.89 -2.54
CA GLY A 341 -23.39 29.08 -1.92
C GLY A 341 -24.09 28.09 -2.87
N GLN A 342 -24.20 28.40 -4.16
CA GLN A 342 -24.94 27.58 -5.13
C GLN A 342 -24.15 26.36 -5.61
N LEU A 343 -22.82 26.41 -5.53
CA LEU A 343 -21.95 25.26 -5.82
C LEU A 343 -22.11 24.15 -4.77
N SER A 344 -22.28 24.53 -3.50
CA SER A 344 -22.57 23.60 -2.40
C SER A 344 -23.91 22.91 -2.63
N ASP A 345 -24.96 23.68 -2.90
CA ASP A 345 -26.32 23.12 -3.10
C ASP A 345 -26.38 22.20 -4.34
N TYR A 346 -25.73 22.56 -5.45
CA TYR A 346 -25.71 21.71 -6.65
C TYR A 346 -24.95 20.39 -6.43
N ILE A 347 -23.79 20.45 -5.77
CA ILE A 347 -23.00 19.26 -5.45
C ILE A 347 -23.75 18.42 -4.41
N GLU A 348 -24.34 19.02 -3.39
CA GLU A 348 -25.07 18.31 -2.33
C GLU A 348 -26.34 17.64 -2.87
N THR A 349 -27.09 18.29 -3.76
CA THR A 349 -28.29 17.71 -4.40
C THR A 349 -27.90 16.54 -5.32
N SER A 350 -26.85 16.71 -6.14
CA SER A 350 -26.34 15.65 -7.00
C SER A 350 -25.61 14.53 -6.24
N TYR A 351 -25.19 14.76 -4.99
CA TYR A 351 -24.59 13.77 -4.09
C TYR A 351 -25.66 13.01 -3.28
N ILE A 352 -26.74 13.69 -2.84
CA ILE A 352 -27.88 13.08 -2.14
C ILE A 352 -28.67 12.16 -3.08
N GLU A 353 -28.91 12.56 -4.33
CA GLU A 353 -29.58 11.70 -5.32
C GLU A 353 -28.77 10.42 -5.63
N ARG A 354 -27.43 10.49 -5.59
CA ARG A 354 -26.55 9.33 -5.77
C ARG A 354 -26.45 8.43 -4.54
N ARG A 355 -26.79 8.94 -3.35
CA ARG A 355 -26.81 8.17 -2.08
C ARG A 355 -28.05 7.28 -1.95
N ASN A 356 -29.19 7.73 -2.48
CA ASN A 356 -30.48 7.03 -2.37
C ASN A 356 -30.58 5.75 -3.22
N PHE A 357 -29.65 5.48 -4.13
CA PHE A 357 -29.63 4.25 -4.94
C PHE A 357 -28.99 3.03 -4.24
N HIS A 358 -28.47 3.18 -3.01
CA HIS A 358 -27.95 2.06 -2.21
C HIS A 358 -28.98 1.48 -1.22
N GLY A 359 -30.22 1.98 -1.23
CA GLY A 359 -31.35 1.36 -0.53
C GLY A 359 -32.17 0.51 -1.50
N GLY A 360 -31.84 -0.77 -1.62
CA GLY A 360 -32.66 -1.72 -2.38
C GLY A 360 -34.03 -1.90 -1.73
N ALA A 361 -35.06 -1.29 -2.32
CA ALA A 361 -36.44 -1.72 -2.10
C ALA A 361 -36.68 -2.98 -2.94
N VAL A 362 -37.01 -4.08 -2.26
CA VAL A 362 -37.55 -5.30 -2.88
C VAL A 362 -38.95 -4.98 -3.40
N PRO A 363 -39.29 -5.19 -4.69
CA PRO A 363 -40.68 -5.11 -5.12
C PRO A 363 -41.42 -6.37 -4.65
N GLU A 364 -42.52 -6.18 -3.92
CA GLU A 364 -43.54 -7.20 -3.74
C GLU A 364 -44.06 -7.64 -5.12
N VAL A 365 -44.01 -8.94 -5.36
CA VAL A 365 -44.65 -9.60 -6.50
C VAL A 365 -45.99 -10.13 -5.99
N VAL A 366 -47.07 -9.81 -6.72
CA VAL A 366 -48.37 -10.47 -6.60
C VAL A 366 -48.26 -11.92 -7.04
#